data_AF-A0AAD2ZQ06-F1
#
_entry.id   AF-A0AAD2ZQ06-F1
#
_cell.length_a   1.000
_cell.length_b   1.000
_cell.length_c   1.000
_cell.angle_alpha   90.00
_cell.angle_beta   90.00
_cell.angle_gamma   90.00
#
_symmetry.space_group_name_H-M   'P 1'
#
loop_
_entity.id
_entity.type
_entity.pdbx_description
1 polymer ?
#
loop_
_entity_poly.entity_id
_entity_poly.type
_entity_poly.pdbx_seq_one_letter_code
_entity_poly.pdbx_strand_id
1 'polypeptide(L)'
;MASDDLLHSRETRRRRTLWTLAYLAPGDPRALCVLRVLDEIDLQEQAWLGSGRIATVDEVTNQVASEPHPIGTSIVRDDAIPEPWRERFLCASYGSTRVDEGAYLHDWLKFLSKWQQEMTHLERHRAARDRKGNRSKSVL
;
A
#
# COMPACT_ATOMS: atom_id res chain seq x y z
N MET A 1 -19.28 -0.22 -10.53
CA MET A 1 -18.82 0.97 -11.28
C MET A 1 -18.46 2.11 -10.34
N ALA A 2 -19.38 2.74 -9.59
CA ALA A 2 -19.01 3.85 -8.68
C ALA A 2 -18.07 3.45 -7.51
N SER A 3 -18.16 2.23 -6.98
CA SER A 3 -17.27 1.76 -5.89
C SER A 3 -15.85 1.45 -6.39
N ASP A 4 -15.72 1.00 -7.63
CA ASP A 4 -14.44 0.61 -8.24
C ASP A 4 -13.62 1.87 -8.58
N ASP A 5 -14.28 2.90 -9.12
CA ASP A 5 -13.66 4.21 -9.40
C ASP A 5 -13.16 4.90 -8.11
N LEU A 6 -13.88 4.73 -7.00
CA LEU A 6 -13.49 5.25 -5.69
C LEU A 6 -12.29 4.50 -5.11
N LEU A 7 -12.26 3.17 -5.24
CA LEU A 7 -11.13 2.34 -4.81
C LEU A 7 -9.87 2.69 -5.62
N HIS A 8 -9.97 2.72 -6.94
CA HIS A 8 -8.87 3.09 -7.84
C HIS A 8 -8.31 4.49 -7.53
N SER A 9 -9.20 5.47 -7.37
CA SER A 9 -8.82 6.85 -7.02
C SER A 9 -8.09 6.92 -5.67
N ARG A 10 -8.58 6.18 -4.68
CA ARG A 10 -7.98 6.11 -3.34
C ARG A 10 -6.58 5.50 -3.39
N GLU A 11 -6.41 4.35 -4.05
CA GLU A 11 -5.11 3.67 -4.11
C GLU A 11 -4.12 4.43 -4.99
N THR A 12 -4.57 5.10 -6.06
CA THR A 12 -3.74 6.02 -6.84
C THR A 12 -3.23 7.17 -5.99
N ARG A 13 -4.11 7.80 -5.19
CA ARG A 13 -3.74 8.87 -4.24
C ARG A 13 -2.76 8.34 -3.18
N ARG A 14 -3.00 7.14 -2.64
CA ARG A 14 -2.13 6.47 -1.67
C ARG A 14 -0.73 6.25 -2.24
N ARG A 15 -0.63 5.66 -3.42
CA ARG A 15 0.66 5.39 -4.09
C ARG A 15 1.46 6.67 -4.30
N ARG A 16 0.86 7.71 -4.86
CA ARG A 16 1.54 9.00 -5.07
C ARG A 16 2.03 9.60 -3.76
N THR A 17 1.22 9.53 -2.72
CA THR A 17 1.55 10.08 -1.40
C THR A 17 2.68 9.29 -0.72
N LEU A 18 2.65 7.96 -0.79
CA LEU A 18 3.74 7.10 -0.30
C LEU A 18 5.04 7.35 -1.06
N TRP A 19 4.97 7.59 -2.37
CA TRP A 19 6.16 7.92 -3.16
C TRP A 19 6.77 9.25 -2.73
N THR A 20 5.96 10.29 -2.50
CA THR A 20 6.43 11.56 -1.93
C THR A 20 7.07 11.35 -0.56
N LEU A 21 6.48 10.52 0.30
CA LEU A 21 7.02 10.25 1.64
C LEU A 21 8.38 9.52 1.58
N ALA A 22 8.60 8.67 0.58
CA ALA A 22 9.83 7.89 0.41
C ALA A 22 11.08 8.79 0.27
N TYR A 23 10.93 10.01 -0.26
CA TYR A 23 12.04 10.97 -0.40
C TYR A 23 12.29 11.81 0.85
N LEU A 24 11.49 11.65 1.91
CA LEU A 24 11.60 12.41 3.14
C LEU A 24 12.17 11.54 4.27
N ALA A 25 13.06 12.14 5.07
CA ALA A 25 13.58 11.51 6.27
C ALA A 25 12.56 11.61 7.43
N PRO A 26 12.44 10.58 8.29
CA PRO A 26 11.61 10.66 9.49
C PRO A 26 11.95 11.89 10.34
N GLY A 27 10.94 12.71 10.64
CA GLY A 27 11.09 13.96 11.40
C GLY A 27 11.24 15.22 10.54
N ASP A 28 11.36 15.09 9.21
CA ASP A 28 11.29 16.23 8.30
C ASP A 28 9.92 16.93 8.43
N PRO A 29 9.87 18.25 8.69
CA PRO A 29 8.61 18.97 8.83
C PRO A 29 7.72 18.92 7.59
N ARG A 30 8.29 18.75 6.39
CA ARG A 30 7.52 18.59 5.13
C ARG A 30 6.69 17.31 5.13
N ALA A 31 7.09 16.30 5.89
CA ALA A 31 6.35 15.04 6.00
C ALA A 31 4.98 15.23 6.69
N LEU A 32 4.78 16.29 7.49
CA LEU A 32 3.52 16.48 8.22
C LEU A 32 2.30 16.58 7.29
N CYS A 33 2.41 17.31 6.19
CA CYS A 33 1.33 17.41 5.20
C CYS A 33 1.09 16.07 4.50
N VAL A 34 2.16 15.34 4.18
CA VAL A 34 2.09 14.02 3.54
C VAL A 34 1.41 13.00 4.46
N LEU A 35 1.78 12.98 5.75
CA LEU A 35 1.17 12.12 6.76
C LEU A 35 -0.31 12.41 6.95
N ARG A 36 -0.73 13.67 6.96
CA ARG A 36 -2.16 14.04 7.07
C ARG A 36 -2.98 13.47 5.91
N VAL A 37 -2.42 13.47 4.70
CA VAL A 37 -3.09 12.86 3.53
C VAL A 37 -3.19 11.35 3.69
N LEU A 38 -2.13 10.67 4.15
CA LEU A 38 -2.18 9.22 4.40
C LEU A 38 -3.18 8.85 5.51
N ASP A 39 -3.22 9.63 6.59
CA ASP A 39 -4.18 9.42 7.68
C ASP A 39 -5.64 9.62 7.19
N GLU A 40 -5.89 10.60 6.31
CA GLU A 40 -7.21 10.78 5.67
C GLU A 40 -7.60 9.57 4.80
N ILE A 41 -6.65 9.04 4.03
CA ILE A 41 -6.87 7.85 3.19
C ILE A 41 -7.18 6.63 4.08
N ASP A 42 -6.46 6.45 5.18
CA ASP A 42 -6.70 5.35 6.12
C ASP A 42 -8.10 5.45 6.76
N LEU A 43 -8.56 6.66 7.10
CA LEU A 43 -9.93 6.90 7.58
C LEU A 43 -10.98 6.57 6.52
N GLN A 44 -10.75 6.94 5.26
CA GLN A 44 -11.64 6.60 4.14
C GLN A 44 -11.68 5.09 3.89
N GLU A 45 -10.55 4.40 4.01
CA GLU A 45 -10.49 2.93 3.90
C GLU A 45 -11.26 2.26 5.03
N GLN A 46 -11.10 2.72 6.28
CA GLN A 46 -11.85 2.19 7.41
C GLN A 46 -13.36 2.41 7.26
N ALA A 47 -13.78 3.58 6.78
CA ALA A 47 -15.18 3.87 6.51
C ALA A 47 -15.77 2.95 5.43
N TRP A 48 -14.98 2.63 4.40
CA TRP A 48 -15.37 1.68 3.35
C TRP A 48 -15.47 0.24 3.86
N LEU A 49 -14.57 -0.18 4.76
CA LEU A 49 -14.58 -1.52 5.35
C LEU A 49 -15.69 -1.75 6.37
N GLY A 50 -16.17 -0.68 7.03
CA GLY A 50 -17.07 -0.80 8.17
C GLY A 50 -16.42 -1.61 9.30
N SER A 51 -17.03 -2.75 9.64
CA SER A 51 -16.51 -3.68 10.65
C SER A 51 -15.47 -4.68 10.10
N GLY A 52 -15.18 -4.65 8.81
CA GLY A 52 -14.16 -5.48 8.18
C GLY A 52 -12.74 -5.04 8.49
N ARG A 53 -11.76 -5.83 8.01
CA ARG A 53 -10.34 -5.49 8.05
C ARG A 53 -9.65 -5.88 6.74
N ILE A 54 -8.54 -5.22 6.46
CA ILE A 54 -7.65 -5.61 5.35
C ILE A 54 -6.80 -6.81 5.79
N ALA A 55 -6.60 -7.76 4.88
CA ALA A 55 -5.64 -8.84 5.07
C ALA A 55 -4.22 -8.27 5.24
N THR A 56 -3.42 -8.83 6.13
CA THR A 56 -2.01 -8.44 6.27
C THR A 56 -1.19 -8.89 5.06
N VAL A 57 0.05 -8.40 4.93
CA VAL A 57 0.99 -8.87 3.89
C VAL A 57 1.18 -10.38 3.98
N ASP A 58 1.36 -10.92 5.19
CA ASP A 58 1.56 -12.36 5.39
C ASP A 58 0.30 -13.16 5.02
N GLU A 59 -0.88 -12.67 5.39
CA GLU A 59 -2.15 -13.33 5.05
C GLU A 59 -2.38 -13.35 3.55
N VAL A 60 -2.19 -12.23 2.86
CA VAL A 60 -2.39 -12.18 1.40
C VAL A 60 -1.32 -12.99 0.66
N THR A 61 -0.10 -13.06 1.19
CA THR A 61 0.96 -13.94 0.64
C THR A 61 0.55 -15.41 0.69
N ASN A 62 -0.06 -15.83 1.79
CA ASN A 62 -0.49 -17.23 1.98
C ASN A 62 -1.81 -17.54 1.26
N GLN A 63 -2.68 -16.55 1.09
CA GLN A 63 -3.98 -16.70 0.44
C GLN A 63 -3.86 -16.78 -1.09
N VAL A 64 -2.98 -15.97 -1.68
CA VAL A 64 -2.88 -15.81 -3.13
C VAL A 64 -2.03 -16.93 -3.74
N ALA A 65 -2.70 -17.87 -4.40
CA ALA A 65 -2.05 -18.98 -5.07
C ALA A 65 -1.34 -18.54 -6.35
N SER A 66 -0.29 -19.28 -6.71
CA SER A 66 0.41 -19.14 -7.98
C SER A 66 0.35 -20.43 -8.76
N GLU A 67 0.43 -20.33 -10.08
CA GLU A 67 0.40 -21.48 -10.97
C GLU A 67 1.46 -21.38 -12.08
N PRO A 68 2.01 -22.51 -12.55
CA PRO A 68 2.89 -22.52 -13.72
C PRO A 68 2.15 -22.07 -14.97
N HIS A 69 2.80 -21.24 -15.80
CA HIS A 69 2.27 -20.77 -17.07
C HIS A 69 3.08 -21.32 -18.27
N PRO A 70 2.45 -21.57 -19.44
CA PRO A 70 3.14 -22.12 -20.63
C PRO A 70 4.36 -21.34 -21.12
N ILE A 71 4.49 -20.06 -20.75
CA ILE A 71 5.66 -19.23 -21.09
C ILE A 71 6.90 -19.50 -20.22
N GLY A 72 6.82 -20.48 -19.31
CA GLY A 72 7.95 -20.90 -18.47
C GLY A 72 8.15 -20.08 -17.19
N THR A 73 7.13 -19.35 -16.74
CA THR A 73 7.13 -18.65 -15.45
C THR A 73 5.86 -18.96 -14.66
N SER A 74 5.85 -18.68 -13.36
CA SER A 74 4.64 -18.77 -12.54
C SER A 74 3.91 -17.43 -12.53
N ILE A 75 2.59 -17.49 -12.60
CA ILE A 75 1.73 -16.31 -12.53
C ILE A 75 0.84 -16.36 -11.30
N VAL A 76 0.35 -15.19 -10.91
CA VAL A 76 -0.73 -14.99 -9.96
C VAL A 76 -1.89 -14.42 -10.76
N ARG A 77 -3.05 -15.09 -10.70
CA ARG A 77 -4.26 -14.64 -11.38
C ARG A 77 -4.79 -13.37 -10.75
N ASP A 78 -5.19 -12.39 -11.57
CA ASP A 78 -5.66 -11.09 -11.05
C ASP A 78 -6.96 -11.23 -10.24
N ASP A 79 -7.83 -12.19 -10.56
CA ASP A 79 -9.06 -12.46 -9.81
C ASP A 79 -8.83 -13.21 -8.47
N ALA A 80 -7.67 -13.84 -8.30
CA ALA A 80 -7.27 -14.50 -7.06
C ALA A 80 -6.73 -13.51 -6.00
N ILE A 81 -6.36 -12.28 -6.41
CA ILE A 81 -5.88 -11.26 -5.48
C ILE A 81 -7.09 -10.52 -4.87
N PRO A 82 -7.29 -10.58 -3.53
CA PRO A 82 -8.42 -9.90 -2.91
C PRO A 82 -8.24 -8.38 -2.95
N GLU A 83 -9.35 -7.64 -3.04
CA GLU A 83 -9.30 -6.19 -2.81
C GLU A 83 -9.05 -5.87 -1.34
N PRO A 84 -8.33 -4.77 -1.03
CA PRO A 84 -7.76 -3.75 -1.93
C PRO A 84 -6.35 -4.10 -2.45
N TRP A 85 -5.85 -5.32 -2.21
CA TRP A 85 -4.47 -5.67 -2.56
C TRP A 85 -4.23 -5.70 -4.07
N ARG A 86 -5.23 -6.12 -4.83
CA ARG A 86 -5.18 -6.08 -6.29
C ARG A 86 -5.02 -4.66 -6.79
N GLU A 87 -5.88 -3.74 -6.35
CA GLU A 87 -5.78 -2.35 -6.77
C GLU A 87 -4.46 -1.68 -6.31
N ARG A 88 -4.02 -1.96 -5.08
CA ARG A 88 -2.71 -1.48 -4.58
C ARG A 88 -1.57 -1.95 -5.47
N PHE A 89 -1.61 -3.20 -5.90
CA PHE A 89 -0.61 -3.78 -6.79
C PHE A 89 -0.65 -3.14 -8.17
N LEU A 90 -1.84 -2.97 -8.77
CA LEU A 90 -2.02 -2.29 -10.05
C LEU A 90 -1.49 -0.85 -10.02
N CYS A 91 -1.83 -0.09 -8.97
CA CYS A 91 -1.38 1.29 -8.80
C CYS A 91 0.13 1.41 -8.57
N ALA A 92 0.77 0.42 -7.93
CA ALA A 92 2.20 0.43 -7.63
C ALA A 92 3.09 -0.08 -8.77
N SER A 93 2.52 -0.85 -9.69
CA SER A 93 3.28 -1.66 -10.65
C SER A 93 3.54 -0.96 -11.99
N TYR A 94 4.13 0.23 -11.95
CA TYR A 94 4.70 0.82 -13.15
C TYR A 94 5.86 -0.07 -13.63
N GLY A 95 5.60 -0.93 -14.63
CA GLY A 95 6.57 -1.89 -15.17
C GLY A 95 6.48 -3.34 -14.65
N SER A 96 5.35 -3.78 -14.07
CA SER A 96 5.15 -5.23 -13.90
C SER A 96 4.91 -5.90 -15.24
N THR A 97 5.57 -7.03 -15.46
CA THR A 97 5.34 -7.87 -16.62
C THR A 97 4.16 -8.78 -16.34
N ARG A 98 3.23 -8.85 -17.30
CA ARG A 98 1.94 -9.51 -17.16
C ARG A 98 1.64 -10.33 -18.41
N VAL A 99 0.85 -11.37 -18.24
CA VAL A 99 0.05 -11.97 -19.30
C VAL A 99 -1.41 -11.53 -19.12
N ASP A 100 -2.28 -11.84 -20.09
CA ASP A 100 -3.69 -11.48 -20.03
C ASP A 100 -4.38 -12.09 -18.79
N GLU A 101 -3.91 -13.26 -18.37
CA GLU A 101 -4.40 -14.02 -17.23
C GLU A 101 -4.02 -13.46 -15.84
N GLY A 102 -2.95 -12.67 -15.76
CA GLY A 102 -2.42 -12.19 -14.48
C GLY A 102 -0.96 -11.76 -14.51
N ALA A 103 -0.45 -11.41 -13.34
CA ALA A 103 0.91 -10.92 -13.17
C ALA A 103 1.91 -12.04 -12.88
N TYR A 104 3.18 -11.79 -13.19
CA TYR A 104 4.24 -12.70 -12.80
C TYR A 104 4.36 -12.78 -11.28
N LEU A 105 4.52 -13.99 -10.76
CA LEU A 105 4.65 -14.25 -9.31
C LEU A 105 5.78 -13.42 -8.69
N HIS A 106 6.91 -13.29 -9.38
CA HIS A 106 8.04 -12.52 -8.87
C HIS A 106 7.72 -11.03 -8.70
N ASP A 107 6.88 -10.45 -9.57
CA ASP A 107 6.47 -9.05 -9.47
C ASP A 107 5.50 -8.85 -8.30
N TRP A 108 4.57 -9.79 -8.12
CA TRP A 108 3.68 -9.82 -6.96
C TRP A 108 4.45 -9.88 -5.63
N LEU A 109 5.39 -10.82 -5.50
CA LEU A 109 6.21 -10.96 -4.29
C LEU A 109 7.11 -9.72 -4.05
N LYS A 110 7.68 -9.17 -5.12
CA LYS A 110 8.47 -7.94 -5.07
C LYS A 110 7.62 -6.75 -4.60
N PHE A 111 6.38 -6.63 -5.08
CA PHE A 111 5.45 -5.61 -4.63
C PHE A 111 5.17 -5.74 -3.13
N LEU A 112 4.83 -6.94 -2.64
CA LEU A 112 4.55 -7.17 -1.22
C LEU A 112 5.74 -6.81 -0.32
N SER A 113 6.95 -7.21 -0.71
CA SER A 113 8.17 -6.86 0.02
C SER A 113 8.40 -5.35 0.07
N LYS A 114 8.22 -4.65 -1.05
CA LYS A 114 8.34 -3.18 -1.09
C LYS A 114 7.27 -2.49 -0.26
N TRP A 115 6.02 -2.97 -0.33
CA TRP A 115 4.93 -2.44 0.47
C TRP A 115 5.25 -2.51 1.97
N GLN A 116 5.78 -3.64 2.45
CA GLN A 116 6.17 -3.79 3.85
C GLN A 116 7.26 -2.78 4.25
N GLN A 117 8.24 -2.51 3.38
CA GLN A 117 9.28 -1.51 3.61
C GLN A 117 8.70 -0.09 3.68
N GLU A 118 7.74 0.23 2.80
CA GLU A 118 7.07 1.52 2.77
C GLU A 118 6.21 1.76 4.01
N MET A 119 5.45 0.74 4.46
CA MET A 119 4.69 0.82 5.71
C MET A 119 5.62 0.98 6.93
N THR A 120 6.75 0.27 6.94
CA THR A 120 7.77 0.45 7.99
C THR A 120 8.32 1.89 8.02
N HIS A 121 8.55 2.48 6.85
CA HIS A 121 9.01 3.87 6.74
C HIS A 121 7.94 4.87 7.20
N LEU A 122 6.67 4.64 6.82
CA LEU A 122 5.53 5.43 7.29
C LEU A 122 5.43 5.41 8.82
N GLU A 123 5.55 4.25 9.46
CA GLU A 123 5.51 4.14 10.92
C GLU A 123 6.66 4.89 11.60
N ARG A 124 7.87 4.88 11.02
CA ARG A 124 8.99 5.70 11.52
C ARG A 124 8.68 7.21 11.46
N HIS A 125 8.01 7.66 10.41
CA HIS A 125 7.55 9.05 10.28
C HIS A 125 6.48 9.40 11.32
N ARG A 126 5.48 8.53 11.52
CA ARG A 126 4.44 8.69 12.55
C ARG A 126 5.06 8.78 13.95
N ALA A 127 5.96 7.86 14.30
CA ALA A 127 6.68 7.90 15.56
C ALA A 127 7.52 9.18 15.75
N ALA A 128 8.12 9.71 14.69
CA ALA A 128 8.87 10.96 14.74
C ALA A 128 7.96 12.18 14.98
N ARG A 129 6.75 12.19 14.37
CA ARG A 129 5.71 13.21 14.61
C ARG A 129 5.29 13.23 16.07
N ASP A 130 5.02 12.07 16.67
CA ASP A 130 4.52 11.97 18.04
C ASP A 130 5.57 12.40 19.08
N ARG A 131 6.84 12.02 18.87
CA ARG A 131 7.96 12.50 19.70
C ARG A 131 8.09 14.02 19.69
N LYS A 132 7.85 14.67 18.54
CA LYS A 132 7.89 16.13 18.43
C LYS A 132 6.72 16.77 19.18
N GLY A 133 5.52 16.21 19.03
CA GLY A 133 4.33 16.65 19.77
C GLY A 133 4.51 16.57 21.29
N ASN A 134 5.16 15.52 21.78
CA ASN A 134 5.40 15.35 23.22
C ASN A 134 6.44 16.35 23.77
N ARG A 135 7.52 16.64 23.01
CA ARG A 135 8.50 17.67 23.41
C ARG A 135 7.90 19.07 23.46
N SER A 136 6.98 19.41 22.56
CA SER A 136 6.32 20.72 22.57
C SER A 136 5.38 20.92 23.76
N LYS A 137 4.87 19.83 24.38
CA LYS A 137 4.01 19.88 25.56
C LYS A 137 4.79 19.97 26.89
N SER A 138 6.05 19.55 26.91
CA SER A 138 6.90 19.59 28.13
C SER A 138 7.67 20.90 28.33
N VAL A 139 7.49 21.89 27.44
CA VAL A 139 8.17 23.21 27.50
C VAL A 139 7.18 24.34 27.85
N LEU A 140 5.95 23.97 28.24
CA LEU A 140 4.91 24.85 28.80
C LEU A 140 4.55 24.35 30.20
#